data_AF-A0A9E4B1B4-F1
#
_entry.id   AF-A0A9E4B1B4-F1
#
_cell.length_a   1.000
_cell.length_b   1.000
_cell.length_c   1.000
_cell.angle_alpha   90.00
_cell.angle_beta   90.00
_cell.angle_gamma   90.00
#
_symmetry.space_group_name_H-M   'P 1'
#
loop_
_entity.id
_entity.type
_entity.pdbx_description
1 polymer ?
#
loop_
_entity_poly.entity_id
_entity_poly.type
_entity_poly.pdbx_seq_one_letter_code
_entity_poly.pdbx_strand_id
1 'polypeptide(L)'
;MKFMMRLTFIGLSLILSVCLLVTPALAQVEIKNLTGLWLFDEGSGDVAADSSDSALDAAVVGTPTWVSGVFGSGLELNGSDTYVEVPAHVNPTDAITVSLWVKSMTADWNQHGWMVEKRNAYIIHPNQGTKNVSWPICNGGCWNKPGGWRDGEVGPDDITDWHLYTTTFDSATGEWNIYIDGVAESTMEIDTNPIDADDGELYIGRDTCCDGRFGEAVIDEVAIFNVALSASEIQAMMDKGLSAMLLTPVEPEGKLSTTWASVKQQY
;
A
#
# COMPACT_ATOMS: atom_id res chain seq x y z
N MET A 1 26.90 -44.90 -63.07
CA MET A 1 27.73 -45.11 -61.87
C MET A 1 28.06 -43.73 -61.31
N LYS A 2 27.52 -43.42 -60.12
CA LYS A 2 27.61 -42.12 -59.43
C LYS A 2 29.07 -41.77 -59.12
N PHE A 3 29.52 -40.53 -59.38
CA PHE A 3 30.67 -39.94 -58.67
C PHE A 3 30.73 -38.40 -58.81
N MET A 4 30.90 -37.72 -57.66
CA MET A 4 31.66 -36.47 -57.41
C MET A 4 31.05 -35.05 -57.58
N MET A 5 30.44 -34.56 -56.49
CA MET A 5 30.81 -33.35 -55.70
C MET A 5 31.71 -32.25 -56.29
N ARG A 6 31.22 -30.98 -56.30
CA ARG A 6 31.92 -29.70 -55.96
C ARG A 6 30.87 -28.61 -55.62
N LEU A 7 30.64 -28.27 -54.35
CA LEU A 7 31.22 -27.16 -53.56
C LEU A 7 31.26 -25.79 -54.27
N THR A 8 30.35 -24.87 -53.91
CA THR A 8 30.65 -23.53 -53.36
C THR A 8 29.36 -22.88 -52.83
N PHE A 9 29.22 -22.84 -51.50
CA PHE A 9 28.32 -21.94 -50.79
C PHE A 9 29.14 -20.69 -50.43
N ILE A 10 28.71 -19.50 -50.87
CA ILE A 10 29.21 -18.22 -50.38
C ILE A 10 27.98 -17.45 -49.90
N GLY A 11 28.06 -17.00 -48.66
CA GLY A 11 26.91 -16.61 -47.84
C GLY A 11 26.29 -15.27 -48.22
N LEU A 12 25.10 -15.03 -47.69
CA LEU A 12 24.69 -13.68 -47.30
C LEU A 12 23.57 -13.72 -46.27
N SER A 13 23.84 -13.06 -45.14
CA SER A 13 22.91 -12.39 -44.25
C SER A 13 21.94 -13.25 -43.40
N LEU A 14 22.49 -13.65 -42.25
CA LEU A 14 21.75 -13.93 -41.03
C LEU A 14 21.21 -12.58 -40.48
N ILE A 15 20.01 -12.17 -40.90
CA ILE A 15 19.27 -11.12 -40.18
C ILE A 15 18.63 -11.81 -38.98
N LEU A 16 19.42 -11.94 -37.91
CA LEU A 16 18.91 -12.32 -36.60
C LEU A 16 18.18 -11.09 -36.07
N SER A 17 16.85 -11.11 -36.23
CA SER A 17 15.96 -10.13 -35.62
C SER A 17 16.15 -10.21 -34.11
N VAL A 18 16.92 -9.28 -33.55
CA VAL A 18 17.00 -9.05 -32.11
C VAL A 18 15.66 -8.42 -31.73
N CYS A 19 14.69 -9.26 -31.42
CA CYS A 19 13.60 -8.87 -30.55
C CYS A 19 14.24 -8.56 -29.19
N LEU A 20 14.57 -7.29 -28.96
CA LEU A 20 14.66 -6.77 -27.60
C LEU A 20 13.28 -6.98 -26.99
N LEU A 21 13.12 -8.13 -26.32
CA LEU A 21 12.13 -8.27 -25.28
C LEU A 21 12.53 -7.22 -24.24
N VAL A 22 11.94 -6.03 -24.35
CA VAL A 22 11.76 -5.17 -23.20
C VAL A 22 10.82 -5.96 -22.31
N THR A 23 11.37 -6.83 -21.47
CA THR A 23 10.64 -7.30 -20.30
C THR A 23 10.29 -6.02 -19.55
N PRO A 24 9.00 -5.71 -19.32
CA PRO A 24 8.71 -4.72 -18.29
C PRO A 24 9.43 -5.25 -17.06
N ALA A 25 10.40 -4.49 -16.55
CA ALA A 25 10.85 -4.70 -15.19
C ALA A 25 9.57 -4.51 -14.39
N LEU A 26 8.98 -5.61 -13.91
CA LEU A 26 7.97 -5.51 -12.88
C LEU A 26 8.66 -4.72 -11.79
N ALA A 27 8.19 -3.51 -11.54
CA ALA A 27 8.66 -2.71 -10.42
C ALA A 27 8.49 -3.60 -9.20
N GLN A 28 9.62 -4.16 -8.75
CA GLN A 28 9.66 -4.89 -7.50
C GLN A 28 9.52 -3.79 -6.48
N VAL A 29 8.36 -3.72 -5.82
CA VAL A 29 8.21 -2.89 -4.63
C VAL A 29 9.28 -3.36 -3.66
N GLU A 30 10.36 -2.58 -3.56
CA GLU A 30 11.43 -2.88 -2.64
C GLU A 30 10.84 -2.72 -1.24
N ILE A 31 10.81 -3.80 -0.46
CA ILE A 31 10.40 -3.82 0.95
C ILE A 31 11.19 -2.78 1.80
N LYS A 32 12.26 -2.18 1.25
CA LYS A 32 13.03 -1.11 1.88
C LYS A 32 12.25 0.17 2.18
N ASN A 33 11.09 0.36 1.55
CA ASN A 33 10.27 1.56 1.73
C ASN A 33 9.04 1.32 2.61
N LEU A 34 8.86 0.11 3.13
CA LEU A 34 7.77 -0.25 4.01
C LEU A 34 8.07 0.21 5.44
N THR A 35 7.20 1.03 6.00
CA THR A 35 7.34 1.62 7.34
C THR A 35 6.32 1.12 8.36
N GLY A 36 5.30 0.38 7.91
CA GLY A 36 4.36 -0.35 8.76
C GLY A 36 3.55 -1.32 7.91
N LEU A 37 3.31 -2.53 8.41
CA LEU A 37 2.52 -3.55 7.75
C LEU A 37 1.80 -4.46 8.75
N TRP A 38 0.47 -4.38 8.76
CA TRP A 38 -0.39 -5.21 9.59
C TRP A 38 -1.25 -6.08 8.67
N LEU A 39 -0.95 -7.37 8.62
CA LEU A 39 -1.61 -8.34 7.74
C LEU A 39 -2.94 -8.84 8.30
N PHE A 40 -3.16 -8.76 9.62
CA PHE A 40 -4.33 -9.34 10.31
C PHE A 40 -4.49 -10.86 10.17
N ASP A 41 -3.40 -11.56 9.87
CA ASP A 41 -3.35 -13.02 9.71
C ASP A 41 -3.23 -13.80 11.03
N GLU A 42 -3.15 -13.12 12.18
CA GLU A 42 -3.07 -13.76 13.50
C GLU A 42 -4.33 -14.58 13.83
N GLY A 43 -5.49 -14.13 13.35
CA GLY A 43 -6.78 -14.81 13.47
C GLY A 43 -7.31 -14.93 14.91
N SER A 44 -6.62 -14.35 15.90
CA SER A 44 -7.02 -14.31 17.31
C SER A 44 -6.12 -13.38 18.12
N GLY A 45 -6.57 -13.01 19.32
CA GLY A 45 -5.77 -12.23 20.28
C GLY A 45 -6.01 -10.73 20.19
N ASP A 46 -5.14 -9.99 20.89
CA ASP A 46 -5.19 -8.54 21.09
C ASP A 46 -3.96 -7.83 20.49
N VAL A 47 -3.24 -8.49 19.59
CA VAL A 47 -2.06 -7.95 18.91
C VAL A 47 -2.19 -8.18 17.40
N ALA A 48 -1.95 -7.13 16.62
CA ALA A 48 -1.69 -7.21 15.19
C ALA A 48 -0.19 -6.93 14.97
N ALA A 49 0.54 -7.91 14.45
CA ALA A 49 1.99 -7.81 14.31
C ALA A 49 2.37 -6.89 13.15
N ASP A 50 3.41 -6.07 13.35
CA ASP A 50 4.03 -5.31 12.28
C ASP A 50 5.08 -6.17 11.57
N SER A 51 4.84 -6.49 10.31
CA SER A 51 5.75 -7.27 9.47
C SER A 51 6.80 -6.41 8.75
N SER A 52 6.89 -5.11 9.06
CA SER A 52 7.93 -4.21 8.56
C SER A 52 9.18 -4.18 9.46
N ASP A 53 10.23 -3.50 9.00
CA ASP A 53 11.46 -3.30 9.80
C ASP A 53 11.26 -2.29 10.95
N SER A 54 10.11 -1.62 11.05
CA SER A 54 9.80 -0.63 12.09
C SER A 54 9.41 -1.26 13.44
N ALA A 55 8.97 -2.53 13.44
CA ALA A 55 8.55 -3.26 14.64
C ALA A 55 7.45 -2.55 15.46
N LEU A 56 6.47 -1.97 14.77
CA LEU A 56 5.32 -1.26 15.33
C LEU A 56 4.13 -2.19 15.61
N ASP A 57 4.35 -3.29 16.35
CA ASP A 57 3.28 -4.19 16.77
C ASP A 57 2.14 -3.39 17.43
N ALA A 58 0.93 -3.60 16.95
CA ALA A 58 -0.23 -2.80 17.30
C ALA A 58 -1.15 -3.54 18.26
N ALA A 59 -1.76 -2.80 19.17
CA ALA A 59 -2.76 -3.34 20.08
C ALA A 59 -4.13 -3.36 19.40
N VAL A 60 -4.81 -4.50 19.43
CA VAL A 60 -6.21 -4.62 19.02
C VAL A 60 -7.07 -4.39 20.24
N VAL A 61 -7.77 -3.25 20.27
CA VAL A 61 -8.56 -2.78 21.41
C VAL A 61 -10.03 -3.16 21.22
N GLY A 62 -10.76 -3.33 22.31
CA GLY A 62 -12.19 -3.66 22.32
C GLY A 62 -12.44 -5.18 22.36
N THR A 63 -13.49 -5.62 21.67
CA THR A 63 -13.81 -7.05 21.52
C THR A 63 -13.62 -7.46 20.06
N PRO A 64 -12.40 -7.84 19.65
CA PRO A 64 -12.13 -8.13 18.25
C PRO A 64 -12.79 -9.44 17.82
N THR A 65 -13.44 -9.38 16.66
CA THR A 65 -13.86 -10.58 15.92
C THR A 65 -12.95 -10.73 14.72
N TRP A 66 -12.24 -11.84 14.65
CA TRP A 66 -11.40 -12.19 13.51
C TRP A 66 -12.23 -13.01 12.53
N VAL A 67 -12.23 -12.63 11.26
CA VAL A 67 -13.04 -13.22 10.19
C VAL A 67 -12.17 -13.55 8.98
N SER A 68 -12.75 -14.08 7.91
CA SER A 68 -12.00 -14.26 6.65
C SER A 68 -11.72 -12.91 5.99
N GLY A 69 -10.45 -12.67 5.67
CA GLY A 69 -9.97 -11.49 4.94
C GLY A 69 -10.11 -11.63 3.42
N VAL A 70 -9.56 -10.66 2.69
CA VAL A 70 -9.25 -10.82 1.26
C VAL A 70 -8.11 -11.83 1.11
N PHE A 71 -7.12 -11.71 1.98
CA PHE A 71 -6.01 -12.65 2.15
C PHE A 71 -6.07 -13.19 3.57
N GLY A 72 -6.00 -14.52 3.73
CA GLY A 72 -6.00 -15.15 5.04
C GLY A 72 -7.14 -14.69 5.98
N SER A 73 -6.79 -14.01 7.07
CA SER A 73 -7.76 -13.50 8.06
C SER A 73 -7.85 -11.97 8.02
N GLY A 74 -8.98 -11.43 8.46
CA GLY A 74 -9.21 -10.00 8.61
C GLY A 74 -9.80 -9.67 9.97
N LEU A 75 -9.81 -8.38 10.31
CA LEU A 75 -10.33 -7.88 11.57
C LEU A 75 -11.68 -7.17 11.36
N GLU A 76 -12.72 -7.62 12.06
CA GLU A 76 -14.02 -6.96 12.09
C GLU A 76 -14.02 -5.83 13.14
N LEU A 77 -14.33 -4.64 12.68
CA LEU A 77 -14.58 -3.44 13.48
C LEU A 77 -16.09 -3.32 13.71
N ASN A 78 -16.49 -3.20 14.98
CA ASN A 78 -17.90 -3.29 15.38
C ASN A 78 -18.66 -1.94 15.39
N GLY A 79 -18.04 -0.85 14.95
CA GLY A 79 -18.64 0.48 14.96
C GLY A 79 -18.75 1.16 16.33
N SER A 80 -18.16 0.59 17.39
CA SER A 80 -18.32 1.09 18.76
C SER A 80 -17.03 1.20 19.58
N ASP A 81 -16.25 0.13 19.72
CA ASP A 81 -15.06 0.11 20.57
C ASP A 81 -13.91 -0.77 20.04
N THR A 82 -14.11 -1.47 18.93
CA THR A 82 -13.06 -2.25 18.27
C THR A 82 -12.26 -1.38 17.31
N TYR A 83 -10.95 -1.29 17.54
CA TYR A 83 -10.00 -0.57 16.69
C TYR A 83 -8.58 -1.10 16.94
N VAL A 84 -7.62 -0.64 16.13
CA VAL A 84 -6.20 -0.97 16.27
C VAL A 84 -5.43 0.29 16.63
N GLU A 85 -4.62 0.19 17.67
CA GLU A 85 -3.76 1.25 18.17
C GLU A 85 -2.30 0.90 17.91
N VAL A 86 -1.69 1.64 16.99
CA VAL A 86 -0.27 1.50 16.68
C VAL A 86 0.52 2.46 17.58
N PRO A 87 1.61 2.00 18.22
CA PRO A 87 2.43 2.84 19.10
C PRO A 87 2.88 4.14 18.43
N ALA A 88 3.12 5.16 19.26
CA ALA A 88 3.64 6.45 18.83
C ALA A 88 4.93 6.32 17.98
N HIS A 89 4.92 6.95 16.80
CA HIS A 89 6.02 6.91 15.84
C HIS A 89 5.95 8.11 14.90
N VAL A 90 7.04 8.48 14.23
CA VAL A 90 7.03 9.57 13.25
C VAL A 90 6.54 9.03 11.90
N ASN A 91 5.62 9.75 11.24
CA ASN A 91 5.19 9.40 9.88
C ASN A 91 6.20 9.82 8.80
N PRO A 92 6.16 9.18 7.60
CA PRO A 92 6.81 9.71 6.42
C PRO A 92 6.27 11.11 6.05
N THR A 93 7.16 12.02 5.66
CA THR A 93 6.81 13.43 5.34
C THR A 93 6.97 13.77 3.86
N ASP A 94 8.05 13.28 3.24
CA ASP A 94 8.44 13.72 1.89
C ASP A 94 7.65 12.98 0.81
N ALA A 95 7.39 11.70 1.03
CA ALA A 95 6.52 10.90 0.19
C ALA A 95 5.85 9.83 1.05
N ILE A 96 4.63 9.45 0.68
CA ILE A 96 3.88 8.44 1.42
C ILE A 96 2.95 7.65 0.49
N THR A 97 2.77 6.38 0.82
CA THR A 97 1.62 5.60 0.40
C THR A 97 0.95 4.98 1.61
N VAL A 98 -0.37 5.12 1.73
CA VAL A 98 -1.17 4.44 2.75
C VAL A 98 -2.20 3.57 2.04
N SER A 99 -2.23 2.28 2.37
CA SER A 99 -3.07 1.29 1.70
C SER A 99 -3.75 0.37 2.70
N LEU A 100 -5.00 0.00 2.44
CA LEU A 100 -5.73 -1.02 3.20
C LEU A 100 -6.89 -1.60 2.38
N TRP A 101 -7.23 -2.86 2.66
CA TRP A 101 -8.48 -3.45 2.22
C TRP A 101 -9.58 -3.16 3.22
N VAL A 102 -10.75 -2.75 2.72
CA VAL A 102 -11.95 -2.52 3.54
C VAL A 102 -13.18 -3.10 2.88
N LYS A 103 -14.04 -3.71 3.69
CA LYS A 103 -15.39 -4.12 3.33
C LYS A 103 -16.38 -3.57 4.35
N SER A 104 -17.23 -2.63 3.93
CA SER A 104 -18.23 -2.04 4.82
C SER A 104 -19.28 -3.06 5.25
N MET A 105 -19.72 -3.00 6.51
CA MET A 105 -20.86 -3.78 7.00
C MET A 105 -22.18 -3.04 6.85
N THR A 106 -22.13 -1.77 6.43
CA THR A 106 -23.28 -0.89 6.18
C THR A 106 -23.30 -0.39 4.74
N ALA A 107 -24.49 -0.02 4.23
CA ALA A 107 -24.66 0.42 2.83
C ALA A 107 -23.99 1.77 2.51
N ASP A 108 -23.82 2.61 3.53
CA ASP A 108 -23.06 3.87 3.52
C ASP A 108 -22.13 3.86 4.72
N TRP A 109 -21.02 4.60 4.68
CA TRP A 109 -20.08 4.70 5.79
C TRP A 109 -20.79 5.19 7.07
N ASN A 110 -20.63 4.43 8.15
CA ASN A 110 -21.31 4.68 9.43
C ASN A 110 -20.79 5.95 10.14
N GLN A 111 -19.50 6.27 9.94
CA GLN A 111 -18.79 7.35 10.63
C GLN A 111 -17.69 7.97 9.74
N HIS A 112 -17.16 9.10 10.21
CA HIS A 112 -16.08 9.82 9.54
C HIS A 112 -14.68 9.36 9.98
N GLY A 113 -13.71 9.44 9.05
CA GLY A 113 -12.29 9.54 9.42
C GLY A 113 -11.57 8.30 9.94
N TRP A 114 -12.26 7.17 10.06
CA TRP A 114 -11.79 6.08 10.92
C TRP A 114 -10.86 5.06 10.24
N MET A 115 -10.71 5.07 8.90
CA MET A 115 -9.96 3.98 8.22
C MET A 115 -8.50 3.91 8.68
N VAL A 116 -7.75 5.00 8.47
CA VAL A 116 -6.38 5.16 8.97
C VAL A 116 -6.19 6.62 9.37
N GLU A 117 -5.86 6.87 10.63
CA GLU A 117 -5.80 8.20 11.23
C GLU A 117 -4.45 8.48 11.87
N LYS A 118 -3.72 9.44 11.30
CA LYS A 118 -2.57 10.11 11.88
C LYS A 118 -2.92 11.59 12.03
N ARG A 119 -3.45 11.97 13.19
CA ARG A 119 -4.28 13.17 13.40
C ARG A 119 -3.81 14.44 12.71
N ASN A 120 -2.54 14.77 12.91
CA ASN A 120 -1.95 16.02 12.46
C ASN A 120 -1.05 15.82 11.23
N ALA A 121 -1.23 14.72 10.50
CA ALA A 121 -0.50 14.39 9.29
C ALA A 121 -1.43 13.97 8.13
N TYR A 122 -2.18 12.87 8.26
CA TYR A 122 -3.05 12.36 7.19
C TYR A 122 -4.17 11.48 7.73
N ILE A 123 -5.30 11.43 7.00
CA ILE A 123 -6.43 10.56 7.34
C ILE A 123 -7.04 9.98 6.08
N ILE A 124 -7.11 8.65 5.93
CA ILE A 124 -8.03 8.04 4.96
C ILE A 124 -9.43 8.16 5.57
N HIS A 125 -10.22 9.07 5.01
CA HIS A 125 -11.37 9.63 5.66
C HIS A 125 -12.67 9.19 4.97
N PRO A 126 -13.32 8.09 5.41
CA PRO A 126 -14.68 7.80 4.97
C PRO A 126 -15.62 8.96 5.33
N ASN A 127 -16.59 9.23 4.46
CA ASN A 127 -17.56 10.31 4.64
C ASN A 127 -18.90 9.72 5.05
N GLN A 128 -19.28 9.94 6.32
CA GLN A 128 -20.51 9.42 6.92
C GLN A 128 -21.74 9.67 6.03
N GLY A 129 -22.58 8.64 5.88
CA GLY A 129 -23.80 8.71 5.09
C GLY A 129 -23.57 8.78 3.58
N THR A 130 -22.36 8.48 3.12
CA THR A 130 -22.00 8.32 1.71
C THR A 130 -21.18 7.05 1.53
N LYS A 131 -20.83 6.74 0.28
CA LYS A 131 -19.88 5.67 -0.07
C LYS A 131 -18.46 6.19 -0.29
N ASN A 132 -18.27 7.49 -0.13
CA ASN A 132 -17.03 8.13 -0.52
C ASN A 132 -16.01 8.16 0.60
N VAL A 133 -14.75 8.07 0.23
CA VAL A 133 -13.58 8.40 1.05
C VAL A 133 -12.95 9.69 0.54
N SER A 134 -12.24 10.37 1.44
CA SER A 134 -11.42 11.54 1.17
C SER A 134 -10.04 11.32 1.78
N TRP A 135 -9.06 12.12 1.37
CA TRP A 135 -7.72 11.99 1.94
C TRP A 135 -7.10 13.35 2.29
N PRO A 136 -7.61 14.03 3.32
CA PRO A 136 -6.96 15.22 3.83
C PRO A 136 -5.56 14.90 4.35
N ILE A 137 -4.60 15.75 3.98
CA ILE A 137 -3.24 15.75 4.53
C ILE A 137 -2.92 17.14 5.13
N CYS A 138 -2.05 17.18 6.12
CA CYS A 138 -1.51 18.41 6.69
C CYS A 138 -0.20 18.74 5.95
N ASN A 139 -0.20 19.80 5.15
CA ASN A 139 0.90 20.19 4.26
C ASN A 139 1.12 21.70 4.37
N GLY A 140 1.80 22.15 5.42
CA GLY A 140 1.82 23.56 5.80
C GLY A 140 0.59 23.99 6.62
N GLY A 141 0.09 23.07 7.46
CA GLY A 141 -1.05 23.24 8.35
C GLY A 141 -2.25 22.40 7.94
N CYS A 142 -2.83 21.70 8.92
CA CYS A 142 -4.01 20.86 8.71
C CYS A 142 -5.24 21.66 8.26
N TRP A 143 -6.10 21.00 7.48
CA TRP A 143 -7.42 21.51 7.07
C TRP A 143 -7.39 22.73 6.15
N ASN A 144 -6.21 23.05 5.58
CA ASN A 144 -6.03 24.27 4.82
C ASN A 144 -5.95 24.05 3.30
N LYS A 145 -5.33 22.97 2.74
CA LYS A 145 -5.25 22.71 1.28
C LYS A 145 -4.96 21.24 0.86
N PRO A 146 -5.66 20.70 -0.17
CA PRO A 146 -6.93 21.20 -0.71
C PRO A 146 -8.01 21.34 0.37
N GLY A 147 -9.15 21.92 0.02
CA GLY A 147 -10.01 22.73 0.90
C GLY A 147 -10.84 22.05 2.00
N GLY A 148 -10.35 21.00 2.67
CA GLY A 148 -10.88 20.54 3.96
C GLY A 148 -10.99 19.02 4.10
N TRP A 149 -11.78 18.54 5.07
CA TRP A 149 -11.91 17.11 5.40
C TRP A 149 -12.42 16.22 4.24
N ARG A 150 -12.90 16.81 3.13
CA ARG A 150 -13.46 16.10 1.97
C ARG A 150 -12.57 16.16 0.73
N ASP A 151 -11.26 16.30 0.91
CA ASP A 151 -10.33 16.41 -0.22
C ASP A 151 -10.33 15.17 -1.11
N GLY A 152 -10.48 15.45 -2.42
CA GLY A 152 -10.52 14.47 -3.50
C GLY A 152 -11.56 13.37 -3.31
N GLU A 153 -12.70 13.69 -2.69
CA GLU A 153 -13.77 12.75 -2.39
C GLU A 153 -14.21 11.88 -3.57
N VAL A 154 -14.09 10.56 -3.41
CA VAL A 154 -14.44 9.53 -4.39
C VAL A 154 -14.87 8.24 -3.69
N GLY A 155 -15.59 7.34 -4.36
CA GLY A 155 -15.98 6.06 -3.78
C GLY A 155 -16.57 5.11 -4.83
N PRO A 156 -16.58 3.79 -4.57
CA PRO A 156 -17.18 2.82 -5.46
C PRO A 156 -18.72 2.84 -5.35
N ASP A 157 -19.38 2.15 -6.29
CA ASP A 157 -20.84 2.01 -6.29
C ASP A 157 -21.37 1.16 -5.12
N ASP A 158 -20.57 0.21 -4.62
CA ASP A 158 -20.94 -0.68 -3.52
C ASP A 158 -19.77 -0.93 -2.57
N ILE A 159 -19.74 -0.24 -1.44
CA ILE A 159 -18.70 -0.40 -0.41
C ILE A 159 -18.86 -1.68 0.43
N THR A 160 -19.92 -2.47 0.21
CA THR A 160 -20.16 -3.72 0.93
C THR A 160 -19.41 -4.93 0.32
N ASP A 161 -18.74 -4.72 -0.82
CA ASP A 161 -17.71 -5.62 -1.33
C ASP A 161 -16.31 -5.17 -0.87
N TRP A 162 -15.31 -6.04 -1.07
CA TRP A 162 -13.93 -5.72 -0.74
C TRP A 162 -13.35 -4.72 -1.74
N HIS A 163 -12.77 -3.65 -1.22
CA HIS A 163 -12.06 -2.64 -2.01
C HIS A 163 -10.70 -2.32 -1.42
N LEU A 164 -9.70 -2.16 -2.29
CA LEU A 164 -8.37 -1.68 -1.91
C LEU A 164 -8.34 -0.17 -2.01
N TYR A 165 -8.29 0.52 -0.87
CA TYR A 165 -8.13 1.97 -0.80
C TYR A 165 -6.65 2.29 -0.66
N THR A 166 -6.09 3.00 -1.63
CA THR A 166 -4.68 3.42 -1.59
C THR A 166 -4.55 4.91 -1.86
N THR A 167 -3.74 5.59 -1.06
CA THR A 167 -3.53 7.03 -1.18
C THR A 167 -2.04 7.31 -1.29
N THR A 168 -1.65 8.25 -2.17
CA THR A 168 -0.23 8.54 -2.43
C THR A 168 0.03 10.04 -2.51
N PHE A 169 1.12 10.51 -1.90
CA PHE A 169 1.60 11.88 -2.06
C PHE A 169 3.12 11.91 -2.22
N ASP A 170 3.61 12.76 -3.12
CA ASP A 170 5.03 13.06 -3.28
C ASP A 170 5.26 14.58 -3.24
N SER A 171 5.95 15.07 -2.20
CA SER A 171 6.27 16.49 -2.03
C SER A 171 7.26 17.02 -3.09
N ALA A 172 8.02 16.16 -3.75
CA ALA A 172 8.94 16.57 -4.81
C ALA A 172 8.18 17.05 -6.07
N THR A 173 7.01 16.48 -6.33
CA THR A 173 6.18 16.77 -7.52
C THR A 173 4.88 17.50 -7.18
N GLY A 174 4.38 17.35 -5.96
CA GLY A 174 3.05 17.79 -5.54
C GLY A 174 1.94 16.83 -5.99
N GLU A 175 2.29 15.66 -6.55
CA GLU A 175 1.31 14.67 -7.00
C GLU A 175 0.61 14.04 -5.79
N TRP A 176 -0.71 14.15 -5.77
CA TRP A 176 -1.59 13.62 -4.74
C TRP A 176 -2.65 12.75 -5.41
N ASN A 177 -2.89 11.54 -4.91
CA ASN A 177 -3.84 10.61 -5.52
C ASN A 177 -4.62 9.77 -4.50
N ILE A 178 -5.86 9.43 -4.87
CA ILE A 178 -6.63 8.32 -4.30
C ILE A 178 -6.87 7.29 -5.39
N TYR A 179 -6.47 6.05 -5.10
CA TYR A 179 -6.73 4.87 -5.89
C TYR A 179 -7.76 3.99 -5.20
N ILE A 180 -8.70 3.45 -5.98
CA ILE A 180 -9.62 2.40 -5.56
C ILE A 180 -9.47 1.25 -6.54
N ASP A 181 -9.18 0.06 -6.03
CA ASP A 181 -8.96 -1.16 -6.83
C ASP A 181 -7.92 -0.99 -7.96
N GLY A 182 -6.83 -0.27 -7.65
CA GLY A 182 -5.73 0.00 -8.58
C GLY A 182 -6.01 1.09 -9.61
N VAL A 183 -7.21 1.66 -9.65
CA VAL A 183 -7.59 2.75 -10.55
C VAL A 183 -7.45 4.10 -9.83
N ALA A 184 -6.79 5.08 -10.45
CA ALA A 184 -6.72 6.44 -9.93
C ALA A 184 -8.09 7.13 -10.08
N GLU A 185 -8.85 7.18 -8.99
CA GLU A 185 -10.20 7.78 -8.97
C GLU A 185 -10.15 9.29 -8.71
N SER A 186 -9.10 9.75 -8.02
CA SER A 186 -8.89 11.16 -7.70
C SER A 186 -7.42 11.52 -7.84
N THR A 187 -7.11 12.55 -8.63
CA THR A 187 -5.76 13.04 -8.85
C THR A 187 -5.75 14.56 -8.75
N MET A 188 -4.79 15.09 -7.99
CA MET A 188 -4.56 16.52 -7.82
C MET A 188 -3.06 16.81 -7.85
N GLU A 189 -2.72 18.04 -8.23
CA GLU A 189 -1.42 18.65 -7.94
C GLU A 189 -1.63 19.66 -6.82
N ILE A 190 -0.92 19.49 -5.71
CA ILE A 190 -1.05 20.32 -4.50
C ILE A 190 0.30 20.96 -4.15
N ASP A 191 0.34 21.77 -3.09
CA ASP A 191 1.58 22.44 -2.66
C ASP A 191 2.68 21.41 -2.33
N THR A 192 3.91 21.70 -2.73
CA THR A 192 5.08 20.82 -2.61
C THR A 192 5.75 20.88 -1.23
N ASN A 193 5.04 21.35 -0.19
CA ASN A 193 5.60 21.19 1.15
C ASN A 193 5.57 19.70 1.52
N PRO A 194 6.42 19.23 2.44
CA PRO A 194 6.24 17.92 3.05
C PRO A 194 4.94 17.85 3.85
N ILE A 195 4.45 16.63 4.09
CA ILE A 195 3.44 16.39 5.11
C ILE A 195 4.01 16.79 6.48
N ASP A 196 3.19 17.42 7.31
CA ASP A 196 3.55 17.80 8.67
C ASP A 196 3.89 16.54 9.47
N ALA A 197 5.00 16.58 10.22
CA ALA A 197 5.42 15.45 11.05
C ALA A 197 4.55 15.35 12.31
N ASP A 198 4.02 14.17 12.58
CA ASP A 198 3.28 13.80 13.78
C ASP A 198 3.97 12.58 14.42
N ASP A 199 4.37 12.71 15.68
CA ASP A 199 5.04 11.66 16.46
C ASP A 199 4.09 10.89 17.40
N GLY A 200 2.79 11.20 17.37
CA GLY A 200 1.76 10.53 18.15
C GLY A 200 1.40 9.13 17.65
N GLU A 201 0.39 8.52 18.27
CA GLU A 201 -0.14 7.22 17.86
C GLU A 201 -0.76 7.27 16.45
N LEU A 202 -0.88 6.10 15.81
CA LEU A 202 -1.69 5.92 14.60
C LEU A 202 -2.85 4.99 14.95
N TYR A 203 -4.04 5.33 14.48
CA TYR A 203 -5.24 4.53 14.69
C TYR A 203 -5.75 3.94 13.37
N ILE A 204 -6.13 2.66 13.41
CA ILE A 204 -6.82 1.99 12.30
C ILE A 204 -8.19 1.58 12.84
N GLY A 205 -9.27 1.93 12.14
CA GLY A 205 -10.63 1.70 12.61
C GLY A 205 -11.20 2.77 13.56
N ARG A 206 -10.45 3.84 13.85
CA ARG A 206 -10.84 4.91 14.77
C ARG A 206 -10.34 6.28 14.34
N ASP A 207 -11.19 7.29 14.47
CA ASP A 207 -10.85 8.72 14.45
C ASP A 207 -10.95 9.27 15.88
N THR A 208 -9.87 9.87 16.38
CA THR A 208 -9.80 10.48 17.71
C THR A 208 -10.59 11.78 17.87
N CYS A 209 -11.18 12.33 16.80
CA CYS A 209 -12.05 13.50 16.90
C CYS A 209 -13.23 13.27 17.81
N CYS A 210 -13.71 14.36 18.43
CA CYS A 210 -15.13 14.50 18.72
C CYS A 210 -15.64 13.38 19.64
N ASP A 211 -14.86 13.05 20.68
CA ASP A 211 -15.06 11.95 21.64
C ASP A 211 -14.88 10.52 21.08
N GLY A 212 -14.41 10.39 19.84
CA GLY A 212 -14.11 9.13 19.17
C GLY A 212 -15.17 8.72 18.15
N ARG A 213 -14.73 8.31 16.97
CA ARG A 213 -15.57 7.71 15.92
C ARG A 213 -14.97 6.37 15.51
N PHE A 214 -15.82 5.37 15.35
CA PHE A 214 -15.40 3.99 15.15
C PHE A 214 -16.02 3.41 13.88
N GLY A 215 -15.21 2.69 13.11
CA GLY A 215 -15.63 2.06 11.86
C GLY A 215 -16.45 0.80 12.08
N GLU A 216 -17.43 0.57 11.20
CA GLU A 216 -18.20 -0.69 11.14
C GLU A 216 -17.92 -1.40 9.81
N ALA A 217 -16.87 -2.20 9.79
CA ALA A 217 -16.31 -2.81 8.59
C ALA A 217 -15.40 -3.99 8.92
N VAL A 218 -15.09 -4.80 7.92
CA VAL A 218 -13.95 -5.72 7.97
C VAL A 218 -12.76 -5.05 7.28
N ILE A 219 -11.59 -5.08 7.93
CA ILE A 219 -10.33 -4.59 7.38
C ILE A 219 -9.33 -5.73 7.22
N ASP A 220 -8.42 -5.56 6.28
CA ASP A 220 -7.35 -6.51 5.99
C ASP A 220 -6.14 -5.77 5.38
N GLU A 221 -4.94 -6.34 5.53
CA GLU A 221 -3.71 -5.92 4.85
C GLU A 221 -3.47 -4.40 4.83
N VAL A 222 -3.18 -3.79 5.99
CA VAL A 222 -2.88 -2.36 6.10
C VAL A 222 -1.37 -2.13 5.96
N ALA A 223 -0.97 -1.22 5.06
CA ALA A 223 0.43 -0.87 4.82
C ALA A 223 0.68 0.63 4.70
N ILE A 224 1.86 1.05 5.18
CA ILE A 224 2.37 2.41 5.04
C ILE A 224 3.77 2.36 4.44
N PHE A 225 3.98 3.09 3.35
CA PHE A 225 5.27 3.24 2.68
C PHE A 225 5.77 4.68 2.76
N ASN A 226 7.09 4.88 2.78
CA ASN A 226 7.74 6.20 2.72
C ASN A 226 8.05 6.67 1.28
N VAL A 227 7.31 6.15 0.30
CA VAL A 227 7.36 6.51 -1.11
C VAL A 227 5.95 6.58 -1.68
N ALA A 228 5.75 7.36 -2.74
CA ALA A 228 4.53 7.30 -3.55
C ALA A 228 4.63 6.12 -4.53
N LEU A 229 3.78 5.12 -4.37
CA LEU A 229 3.74 3.95 -5.25
C LEU A 229 3.06 4.29 -6.57
N SER A 230 3.56 3.70 -7.66
CA SER A 230 2.93 3.77 -8.97
C SER A 230 1.68 2.89 -9.06
N ALA A 231 0.77 3.20 -9.99
CA ALA A 231 -0.41 2.38 -10.25
C ALA A 231 -0.06 0.90 -10.54
N SER A 232 1.08 0.63 -11.20
CA SER A 232 1.53 -0.75 -11.44
C SER A 232 1.99 -1.49 -10.19
N GLU A 233 2.57 -0.77 -9.22
CA GLU A 233 2.95 -1.35 -7.93
C GLU A 233 1.72 -1.63 -7.07
N ILE A 234 0.73 -0.73 -7.09
CA ILE A 234 -0.57 -0.91 -6.43
C ILE A 234 -1.31 -2.10 -7.02
N GLN A 235 -1.33 -2.25 -8.36
CA GLN A 235 -1.92 -3.42 -9.02
C GLN A 235 -1.22 -4.72 -8.59
N ALA A 236 0.11 -4.70 -8.47
CA ALA A 236 0.87 -5.86 -8.03
C ALA A 236 0.56 -6.25 -6.58
N MET A 237 0.33 -5.28 -5.69
CA MET A 237 -0.16 -5.52 -4.33
C MET A 237 -1.53 -6.19 -4.35
N MET A 238 -2.47 -5.63 -5.12
CA MET A 238 -3.84 -6.12 -5.22
C MET A 238 -3.91 -7.57 -5.72
N ASP A 239 -3.09 -7.95 -6.69
CA ASP A 239 -3.11 -9.28 -7.30
C ASP A 239 -2.49 -10.37 -6.41
N LYS A 240 -1.48 -10.00 -5.61
CA LYS A 240 -0.61 -10.98 -4.91
C LYS A 240 -0.82 -11.01 -3.41
N GLY A 241 -1.39 -9.95 -2.83
CA GLY A 241 -1.35 -9.69 -1.41
C GLY A 241 0.04 -9.23 -0.95
N LEU A 242 0.07 -8.48 0.13
CA LEU A 242 1.29 -7.92 0.72
C LEU A 242 2.18 -9.00 1.33
N SER A 243 1.60 -10.08 1.87
CA SER A 243 2.36 -11.21 2.40
C SER A 243 3.24 -11.87 1.32
N ALA A 244 2.71 -12.05 0.10
CA ALA A 244 3.49 -12.61 -1.00
C ALA A 244 4.61 -11.67 -1.47
N MET A 245 4.44 -10.36 -1.33
CA MET A 245 5.46 -9.37 -1.67
C MET A 245 6.65 -9.40 -0.69
N LEU A 246 6.41 -9.64 0.60
CA LEU A 246 7.48 -9.89 1.59
C LEU A 246 8.32 -11.13 1.26
N LEU A 247 7.67 -12.16 0.70
CA LEU A 247 8.31 -13.43 0.37
C LEU A 247 9.06 -13.41 -0.97
N THR A 248 8.93 -12.34 -1.77
CA THR A 248 9.75 -12.20 -2.97
C THR A 248 11.19 -11.93 -2.55
N PRO A 249 12.13 -12.83 -2.84
CA PRO A 249 13.53 -12.60 -2.53
C PRO A 249 13.97 -11.30 -3.19
N VAL A 250 14.81 -10.51 -2.50
CA VAL A 250 15.71 -9.59 -3.18
C VAL A 250 16.40 -10.43 -4.25
N GLU A 251 16.10 -10.19 -5.53
CA GLU A 251 16.87 -10.77 -6.63
C GLU A 251 18.34 -10.53 -6.27
N PRO A 252 19.19 -11.57 -6.17
CA PRO A 252 20.58 -11.41 -5.81
C PRO A 252 21.35 -10.85 -7.01
N GLU A 253 20.89 -9.77 -7.62
CA GLU A 253 21.72 -8.90 -8.43
C GLU A 253 22.64 -8.11 -7.49
N GLY A 254 23.65 -8.81 -6.96
CA GLY A 254 24.82 -8.18 -6.33
C GLY A 254 25.24 -8.69 -4.95
N LYS A 255 24.53 -9.64 -4.32
CA LYS A 255 24.91 -10.14 -2.98
C LYS A 255 25.66 -11.49 -3.02
N LEU A 256 27.00 -11.40 -2.98
CA LEU A 256 28.01 -12.34 -2.46
C LEU A 256 28.10 -13.79 -2.97
N SER A 257 27.12 -14.34 -3.69
CA SER A 257 27.21 -15.71 -4.23
C SER A 257 28.16 -15.80 -5.45
N THR A 258 28.35 -14.71 -6.18
CA THR A 258 29.29 -14.61 -7.32
C THR A 258 30.74 -14.40 -6.89
N THR A 259 31.01 -13.92 -5.68
CA THR A 259 32.39 -13.75 -5.18
C THR A 259 33.04 -15.09 -4.83
N TRP A 260 32.27 -16.11 -4.43
CA TRP A 260 32.80 -17.46 -4.20
C TRP A 260 33.06 -18.25 -5.50
N ALA A 261 32.27 -18.00 -6.55
CA ALA A 261 32.48 -18.62 -7.85
C ALA A 261 33.74 -18.07 -8.55
N SER A 262 34.04 -16.78 -8.38
CA SER A 262 35.25 -16.15 -8.92
C SER A 262 36.52 -16.49 -8.13
N VAL A 263 36.43 -16.71 -6.81
CA VAL A 263 37.58 -17.15 -5.98
C VAL A 263 37.95 -18.61 -6.23
N LYS A 264 37.00 -19.48 -6.57
CA LYS A 264 37.28 -20.90 -6.93
C LYS A 264 37.80 -21.11 -8.35
N GLN A 265 37.89 -20.06 -9.17
CA GLN A 265 38.48 -20.15 -10.51
C GLN A 265 39.96 -19.72 -10.55
N GLN A 266 40.52 -19.30 -9.40
CA GLN A 266 41.92 -18.88 -9.27
C GLN A 266 42.78 -19.78 -8.37
N TYR A 267 42.32 -20.99 -8.03
CA TYR A 267 43.16 -22.06 -7.44
C TYR A 267 42.83 -23.41 -8.05
#